data_AF-A0A1F9L3B5-F1
#
_entry.id   AF-A0A1F9L3B5-F1
#
_cell.length_a   1.000
_cell.length_b   1.000
_cell.length_c   1.000
_cell.angle_alpha   90.00
_cell.angle_beta   90.00
_cell.angle_gamma   90.00
#
_symmetry.space_group_name_H-M   'P 1'
#
loop_
_entity.id
_entity.type
_entity.pdbx_description
1 polymer ?
#
loop_
_entity_poly.entity_id
_entity_poly.type
_entity_poly.pdbx_seq_one_letter_code
_entity_poly.pdbx_strand_id
1 'polypeptide(L)' 'MTALPKQLYIFYRDGFRAMVVGQTLWRIIAIKLFIMFAVLKLFFFPNYLKTNFNTEHERASHVLENLTRTPSTR' A
#
# COMPACT_ATOMS: atom_id res chain seq x y z
N MET A 1 8.16 -37.05 18.28
CA MET A 1 8.24 -35.62 18.65
C MET A 1 7.25 -34.86 17.79
N THR A 2 6.10 -34.54 18.37
CA THR A 2 4.94 -33.98 17.68
C THR A 2 5.27 -32.60 17.13
N ALA A 3 5.06 -32.39 15.82
CA ALA A 3 5.23 -31.11 15.17
C ALA A 3 4.13 -30.12 15.64
N LEU A 4 4.28 -29.60 16.85
CA LEU A 4 3.46 -28.54 17.46
C LEU A 4 3.12 -27.39 16.49
N PRO A 5 4.05 -26.85 15.67
CA PRO A 5 3.72 -25.78 14.74
C PRO A 5 2.74 -26.20 13.64
N LYS A 6 2.78 -27.47 13.21
CA LYS A 6 1.87 -27.98 12.17
C LYS A 6 0.43 -28.09 12.69
N GLN A 7 0.27 -28.56 13.92
CA GLN A 7 -1.03 -28.66 14.59
C GLN A 7 -1.64 -27.28 14.85
N LEU A 8 -0.83 -26.32 15.32
CA LEU A 8 -1.28 -24.95 15.57
C LEU A 8 -1.72 -24.25 14.27
N TYR A 9 -0.98 -24.43 13.18
CA TYR A 9 -1.35 -23.91 11.86
C TYR A 9 -2.70 -24.49 11.38
N ILE A 10 -2.88 -25.81 11.49
CA ILE A 10 -4.12 -26.48 11.08
C ILE A 10 -5.29 -25.98 11.92
N PHE A 11 -5.15 -25.90 13.25
CA PHE A 11 -6.20 -25.40 14.13
C PHE A 11 -6.60 -23.95 13.80
N TYR A 12 -5.64 -23.06 13.58
CA TYR A 12 -5.93 -21.66 13.23
C TYR A 12 -6.59 -21.54 11.86
N ARG A 13 -6.08 -22.27 10.87
CA ARG A 13 -6.64 -22.29 9.51
C ARG A 13 -8.06 -22.87 9.49
N ASP A 14 -8.28 -23.97 10.19
CA ASP A 14 -9.56 -24.66 10.22
C ASP A 14 -10.60 -23.87 11.03
N GLY A 15 -10.19 -23.26 12.15
CA GLY A 15 -11.02 -22.33 12.92
C GLY A 15 -11.39 -21.08 12.12
N PHE A 16 -10.42 -20.48 11.41
CA PHE A 16 -10.67 -19.33 10.54
C PHE A 16 -11.61 -19.65 9.38
N ARG A 17 -11.44 -20.83 8.77
CA ARG A 17 -12.31 -21.30 7.67
C ARG A 17 -13.72 -21.65 8.14
N ALA A 18 -13.88 -22.20 9.35
CA ALA A 18 -15.19 -22.47 9.93
C ALA A 18 -15.95 -21.19 10.33
N MET A 19 -15.26 -20.04 10.40
CA MET A 19 -15.82 -18.78 10.86
C MET A 19 -16.36 -17.92 9.72
N VAL A 20 -17.64 -18.10 9.39
CA VAL A 20 -18.35 -17.31 8.36
C VAL A 20 -18.33 -15.80 8.67
N VAL A 21 -18.50 -15.44 9.95
CA VAL A 21 -18.49 -14.04 10.41
C VAL A 21 -17.10 -13.42 10.26
N GLY A 22 -16.04 -14.14 10.65
CA GLY A 22 -14.65 -13.69 10.56
C GLY A 22 -14.18 -13.50 9.13
N GLN A 23 -14.56 -14.40 8.23
CA GLN A 23 -14.27 -14.26 6.80
C GLN A 23 -14.98 -13.03 6.19
N THR A 24 -16.21 -12.76 6.62
CA THR A 24 -16.98 -11.59 6.19
C THR A 24 -16.34 -10.29 6.68
N LEU A 25 -15.96 -10.23 7.95
CA LEU A 25 -15.23 -9.10 8.53
C LEU A 25 -13.89 -8.84 7.84
N TRP A 26 -13.11 -9.88 7.57
CA TRP A 26 -11.85 -9.75 6.83
C TRP A 26 -12.04 -9.20 5.42
N ARG A 27 -13.11 -9.62 4.71
CA ARG A 27 -13.49 -9.02 3.42
C ARG A 27 -13.80 -7.54 3.56
N ILE A 28 -14.58 -7.16 4.57
CA ILE A 28 -14.91 -5.75 4.82
C ILE A 28 -13.65 -4.93 5.09
N ILE A 29 -12.74 -5.45 5.94
CA ILE A 29 -11.46 -4.80 6.24
C ILE A 29 -10.61 -4.66 4.98
N ALA A 30 -10.49 -5.71 4.17
CA ALA A 30 -9.73 -5.68 2.92
C ALA A 30 -10.30 -4.64 1.93
N ILE A 31 -11.62 -4.58 1.78
CA ILE A 31 -12.30 -3.58 0.94
C ILE A 31 -12.03 -2.17 1.49
N LYS A 32 -12.16 -1.97 2.80
CA LYS A 32 -11.93 -0.66 3.43
C LYS A 32 -10.49 -0.20 3.26
N LEU A 33 -9.52 -1.09 3.45
CA LEU A 33 -8.10 -0.81 3.23
C LEU A 33 -7.82 -0.49 1.75
N PHE A 34 -8.42 -1.23 0.82
CA PHE A 34 -8.28 -0.95 -0.61
C PHE A 34 -8.84 0.43 -0.98
N ILE A 35 -10.03 0.77 -0.48
CA ILE A 35 -10.64 2.09 -0.70
C ILE A 35 -9.78 3.19 -0.07
N MET A 36 -9.33 3.03 1.17
CA MET A 36 -8.46 4.01 1.83
C MET A 36 -7.15 4.20 1.07
N PHE A 37 -6.55 3.11 0.58
CA PHE A 37 -5.35 3.18 -0.24
C PHE A 37 -5.61 3.85 -1.59
N ALA A 38 -6.72 3.55 -2.25
CA ALA A 38 -7.10 4.18 -3.53
C ALA A 38 -7.36 5.68 -3.37
N VAL A 39 -8.06 6.08 -2.31
CA VAL A 39 -8.30 7.49 -1.95
C VAL A 39 -6.96 8.16 -1.64
N LEU A 40 -6.13 7.61 -0.75
CA LEU A 40 -4.82 8.19 -0.47
C LEU A 40 -3.98 8.31 -1.75
N LYS A 41 -3.98 7.27 -2.60
CA LYS A 41 -3.26 7.30 -3.87
C LYS A 41 -3.80 8.40 -4.80
N LEU A 42 -5.11 8.55 -4.93
CA LEU A 42 -5.71 9.54 -5.83
C LEU A 42 -5.54 10.98 -5.31
N PHE A 43 -5.67 11.20 -4.00
CA PHE A 43 -5.59 12.52 -3.38
C PHE A 43 -4.15 12.96 -3.06
N PHE A 44 -3.27 12.05 -2.64
CA PHE A 44 -1.87 12.36 -2.33
C PHE A 44 -0.93 12.14 -3.52
N PHE A 45 -1.32 11.36 -4.54
CA PHE A 45 -0.58 11.20 -5.79
C PHE A 45 -1.42 11.52 -7.04
N PRO A 46 -2.09 12.69 -7.13
CA PRO A 46 -2.85 13.08 -8.30
C PRO A 46 -1.89 13.36 -9.45
N ASN A 47 -1.65 12.41 -10.36
CA ASN A 47 -0.93 12.60 -11.63
C ASN A 47 0.25 13.59 -11.58
N TYR A 48 1.03 13.58 -10.49
CA TYR A 48 2.02 14.63 -10.21
C TYR A 48 3.07 14.73 -11.33
N LEU A 49 3.21 13.63 -12.09
CA LEU A 49 4.18 13.43 -13.14
C LEU A 49 3.63 13.54 -14.57
N LYS A 50 2.32 13.74 -14.77
CA LYS A 50 1.69 13.76 -16.11
C LYS A 50 1.04 15.09 -16.49
N THR A 51 0.72 15.96 -15.54
CA THR A 51 -0.06 17.18 -15.84
C THR A 51 0.80 18.39 -16.26
N ASN A 52 2.13 18.37 -16.07
CA ASN A 52 2.99 19.54 -16.32
C ASN A 52 4.20 19.33 -17.26
N PHE A 53 4.45 18.11 -17.77
CA PHE A 53 5.64 17.85 -18.59
C PHE A 53 5.32 16.92 -19.76
N ASN A 54 5.58 17.38 -20.98
CA ASN A 54 5.33 16.64 -22.23
C ASN A 54 6.32 15.49 -22.46
N THR A 55 7.45 15.47 -21.74
CA THR A 55 8.54 14.49 -21.95
C THR A 55 9.08 13.96 -20.62
N GLU A 56 9.26 12.64 -20.51
CA GLU A 56 9.79 11.95 -19.32
C GLU A 56 11.16 12.51 -18.86
N HIS A 57 11.99 12.97 -19.80
CA HIS A 57 13.32 13.53 -19.54
C HIS A 57 13.27 14.85 -18.76
N GLU A 58 12.38 15.76 -19.13
CA GLU A 58 12.24 17.09 -18.53
C GLU A 58 11.78 17.02 -17.06
N ARG A 59 10.92 16.03 -16.80
CA ARG A 59 10.43 15.70 -15.46
C ARG A 59 11.53 15.18 -14.54
N ALA A 60 12.41 14.32 -15.06
CA ALA A 60 13.53 13.78 -14.30
C ALA A 60 14.52 14.90 -13.93
N SER A 61 14.84 15.81 -14.85
CA SER A 61 15.71 16.97 -14.57
C SER A 61 15.14 17.91 -13.51
N HIS A 62 13.82 18.20 -13.54
CA HIS A 62 13.20 19.09 -12.56
C HIS A 62 13.17 18.50 -11.13
N VAL A 63 12.92 17.19 -11.00
CA VAL A 63 12.99 16.50 -9.70
C VAL A 63 14.43 16.47 -9.17
N LEU A 64 15.39 16.22 -10.06
CA LEU A 64 16.81 16.17 -9.71
C LEU A 64 17.28 17.54 -9.25
N GLU A 65 16.89 18.63 -9.92
CA GLU A 65 17.19 20.00 -9.47
C GLU A 65 16.65 20.28 -8.06
N ASN A 66 15.40 19.91 -7.75
CA ASN A 66 14.80 20.12 -6.43
C ASN A 66 15.46 19.28 -5.32
N LEU A 67 15.91 18.06 -5.62
CA LEU A 67 16.63 17.21 -4.65
C LEU A 67 18.08 17.65 -4.44
N THR A 68 18.70 18.23 -5.46
CA THR A 68 20.09 18.74 -5.39
C THR A 68 20.15 20.16 -4.85
N ARG A 69 19.00 20.85 -4.77
CA ARG A 69 18.87 22.15 -4.09
C ARG A 69 18.91 21.93 -2.58
N THR A 70 20.11 21.69 -2.06
CA THR A 70 20.40 21.79 -0.63
C THR A 70 19.90 23.17 -0.17
N PRO A 71 19.02 23.27 0.84
CA PRO A 71 18.72 24.56 1.43
C PRO A 71 20.03 25.05 2.00
N SER A 72 20.66 26.03 1.33
CA SER A 72 21.75 26.79 1.89
C SER A 72 21.14 27.57 3.05
N THR A 73 21.12 26.94 4.22
CA THR A 73 20.80 27.57 5.49
C THR A 73 21.70 28.80 5.62
N ARG A 74 21.09 29.98 5.48
CA ARG A 74 21.56 31.22 6.09
C ARG A 74 20.71 31.47 7.33
#